data_AF-A0A1Q7ZE75-F1
#
_entry.id   AF-A0A1Q7ZE75-F1
#
_cell.length_a   1.000
_cell.length_b   1.000
_cell.length_c   1.000
_cell.angle_alpha   90.00
_cell.angle_beta   90.00
_cell.angle_gamma   90.00
#
_symmetry.space_group_name_H-M   'P 1'
#
loop_
_entity.id
_entity.type
_entity.pdbx_description
1 polymer ?
#
loop_
_entity_poly.entity_id
_entity_poly.type
_entity_poly.pdbx_seq_one_letter_code
_entity_poly.pdbx_strand_id
1 'polypeptide(L)'
;MARVSPVVALSFLLTVSVAPALAAAARPADDGQGATAASGILVSYGFDDANLATGPDTFAVFEKAKGRVHLSTAFRYSGYRSVEIRDVADDGNFPELQGYFPRRESGTLYAHFALLVADPFEQLNIALAGPQWFSLKKDGVAFWLQTRGGWLCQYSDSIPMRLIQIRSFSWYLVDVAYDIAAGRYDLTIREEGRNDPVVALKAQANAFNEPGSAVDKFSFIGDNGHDTSNVDYYVDDILLTVDQPIALGPFVAPGRRKLFFDTWNDAQALLKSRPACLPVIDLSDFGLGFGAIEALKRDGLLPTLENLIDGRPATIPGGGTAESVRALQAVLLWKGGCSALVSGDAEAALERFAKALERAPGGTMYEASAVLSLAALGRWEQVDVRLAGLHAAWKDDPRLPLLLAMIGLARSDLGAAERPLRAHAARAADDPRLECALVALSNDLDRRVFDMVRKRFPADWQSCLHTALLPEEYFYVLLAKKSYSDAGRYATRMTLRLKAMNLPASPWLERLGDTAFLEKDYARALDRYRESAGRGGPDAALMLKLSDVHFLLGDLEKERAYREAIYGSLHEEQDHPEMGSQSKETQEPDAEEDPDADLD
;
A
#
# COMPACT_ATOMS: atom_id res chain seq x y z
N MET A 1 9.47 32.04 -16.55
CA MET A 1 8.67 33.28 -16.70
C MET A 1 7.20 32.92 -16.55
N ALA A 2 6.54 33.48 -15.51
CA ALA A 2 5.09 33.78 -15.35
C ALA A 2 4.04 32.66 -15.60
N ARG A 3 2.96 32.43 -14.84
CA ARG A 3 2.24 33.04 -13.68
C ARG A 3 1.19 31.97 -13.24
N VAL A 4 1.06 31.62 -11.96
CA VAL A 4 -0.01 32.01 -10.99
C VAL A 4 -1.48 31.71 -11.42
N SER A 5 -2.09 30.69 -10.77
CA SER A 5 -3.44 30.54 -10.12
C SER A 5 -4.75 31.12 -10.74
N PRO A 6 -5.99 30.60 -10.46
CA PRO A 6 -6.48 30.27 -9.10
C PRO A 6 -7.54 29.14 -8.89
N VAL A 7 -7.60 28.68 -7.63
CA VAL A 7 -8.76 28.46 -6.74
C VAL A 7 -10.13 28.11 -7.35
N VAL A 8 -10.70 26.97 -6.93
CA VAL A 8 -12.14 26.82 -6.70
C VAL A 8 -12.37 26.15 -5.34
N ALA A 9 -13.02 26.90 -4.46
CA ALA A 9 -13.54 26.46 -3.18
C ALA A 9 -14.84 25.67 -3.38
N LEU A 10 -15.07 24.62 -2.59
CA LEU A 10 -16.41 24.07 -2.41
C LEU A 10 -16.62 23.73 -0.93
N SER A 11 -17.32 24.63 -0.25
CA SER A 11 -17.86 24.46 1.08
C SER A 11 -19.02 23.47 1.05
N PHE A 12 -19.00 22.44 1.89
CA PHE A 12 -20.21 21.69 2.24
C PHE A 12 -20.35 21.62 3.77
N LEU A 13 -21.29 22.43 4.27
CA LEU A 13 -21.93 22.28 5.57
C LEU A 13 -22.87 21.08 5.51
N LEU A 14 -22.67 20.09 6.38
CA LEU A 14 -23.69 19.09 6.69
C LEU A 14 -23.64 18.79 8.18
N THR A 15 -24.46 19.54 8.91
CA THR A 15 -24.89 19.24 10.27
C THR A 15 -25.89 18.08 10.22
N VAL A 16 -25.52 16.91 10.74
CA VAL A 16 -26.49 15.88 11.10
C VAL A 16 -26.23 15.45 12.55
N SER A 17 -27.15 15.87 13.40
CA SER A 17 -27.26 15.46 14.79
C SER A 17 -27.89 14.07 14.82
N VAL A 18 -27.25 13.10 15.46
CA VAL A 18 -27.85 11.78 15.73
C VAL A 18 -27.77 11.51 17.23
N ALA A 19 -28.93 11.58 17.89
CA ALA A 19 -29.13 11.06 19.23
C ALA A 19 -29.31 9.53 19.18
N PRO A 20 -28.93 8.78 20.23
CA PRO A 20 -28.92 7.32 20.20
C PRO A 20 -30.31 6.75 20.51
N ALA A 21 -30.78 5.80 19.70
CA ALA A 21 -31.90 4.94 20.04
C ALA A 21 -31.37 3.55 20.36
N LEU A 22 -31.53 3.14 21.62
CA LEU A 22 -31.32 1.77 22.08
C LEU A 22 -32.34 0.84 21.43
N ALA A 23 -31.87 -0.28 20.88
CA ALA A 23 -32.68 -1.49 20.74
C ALA A 23 -31.77 -2.73 20.87
N ALA A 24 -31.95 -3.44 21.98
CA ALA A 24 -31.35 -4.73 22.23
C ALA A 24 -32.03 -5.81 21.36
N ALA A 25 -31.23 -6.64 20.69
CA ALA A 25 -31.70 -7.89 20.13
C ALA A 25 -30.64 -8.98 20.38
N ALA A 26 -31.07 -10.03 21.07
CA ALA A 26 -30.26 -11.16 21.53
C ALA A 26 -29.70 -11.99 20.35
N ARG A 27 -28.43 -12.38 20.46
CA ARG A 27 -27.79 -13.40 19.59
C ARG A 27 -28.00 -14.80 20.19
N PRO A 28 -28.26 -15.84 19.38
CA PRO A 28 -28.09 -17.22 19.83
C PRO A 28 -26.60 -17.59 19.84
N ALA A 29 -26.24 -18.46 20.77
CA ALA A 29 -24.91 -19.02 20.97
C ALA A 29 -24.49 -19.91 19.80
N ASP A 30 -23.27 -19.72 19.32
CA ASP A 30 -22.57 -20.68 18.46
C ASP A 30 -21.24 -20.99 19.13
N ASP A 31 -21.12 -22.24 19.58
CA ASP A 31 -19.98 -22.80 20.30
C ASP A 31 -18.89 -23.25 19.30
N GLY A 32 -17.63 -22.96 19.63
CA GLY A 32 -16.50 -23.79 19.23
C GLY A 32 -15.83 -23.45 17.90
N GLN A 33 -15.07 -22.35 17.88
CA GLN A 33 -13.87 -22.25 17.02
C GLN A 33 -12.65 -21.92 17.90
N GLY A 34 -11.58 -22.68 17.67
CA GLY A 34 -10.37 -22.70 18.49
C GLY A 34 -9.82 -21.31 18.76
N ALA A 35 -9.54 -21.05 20.04
CA ALA A 35 -8.81 -19.88 20.48
C ALA A 35 -7.44 -19.86 19.79
N THR A 36 -7.32 -19.04 18.75
CA THR A 36 -6.05 -18.49 18.31
C THR A 36 -5.40 -17.88 19.55
N ALA A 37 -4.19 -18.32 19.90
CA ALA A 37 -3.42 -17.72 20.98
C ALA A 37 -3.41 -16.20 20.75
N ALA A 38 -3.96 -15.45 21.69
CA ALA A 38 -4.07 -14.00 21.59
C ALA A 38 -2.65 -13.45 21.36
N SER A 39 -2.45 -12.79 20.21
CA SER A 39 -1.19 -12.14 19.89
C SER A 39 -0.86 -11.15 21.01
N GLY A 40 0.33 -11.25 21.61
CA GLY A 40 0.82 -10.28 22.60
C GLY A 40 1.11 -8.89 22.01
N ILE A 41 0.97 -8.73 20.68
CA ILE A 41 1.09 -7.46 19.99
C ILE A 41 -0.21 -6.68 20.16
N LEU A 42 -0.11 -5.51 20.81
CA LEU A 42 -1.22 -4.59 20.99
C LEU A 42 -1.34 -3.64 19.79
N VAL A 43 -0.21 -3.25 19.21
CA VAL A 43 -0.09 -2.17 18.22
C VAL A 43 1.10 -2.46 17.30
N SER A 44 0.98 -2.36 15.97
CA SER A 44 2.13 -2.52 15.05
C SER A 44 1.93 -1.75 13.74
N TYR A 45 2.86 -0.85 13.42
CA TYR A 45 2.81 0.02 12.25
C TYR A 45 4.17 0.18 11.57
N GLY A 46 4.26 -0.28 10.33
CA GLY A 46 5.41 -0.06 9.45
C GLY A 46 5.16 0.95 8.32
N PHE A 47 3.97 1.58 8.27
CA PHE A 47 3.54 2.64 7.33
C PHE A 47 3.69 2.39 5.81
N ASP A 48 4.18 1.21 5.43
CA ASP A 48 4.40 0.78 4.05
C ASP A 48 3.13 0.53 3.26
N ASP A 49 2.06 0.18 3.97
CA ASP A 49 0.81 -0.23 3.39
C ASP A 49 -0.29 0.73 3.85
N ALA A 50 -1.29 0.97 3.00
CA ALA A 50 -2.52 1.66 3.42
C ALA A 50 -3.33 0.82 4.45
N ASN A 51 -2.93 -0.42 4.68
CA ASN A 51 -3.52 -1.33 5.65
C ASN A 51 -2.64 -1.36 6.91
N LEU A 52 -2.92 -0.45 7.85
CA LEU A 52 -2.37 -0.54 9.20
C LEU A 52 -2.90 -1.83 9.85
N ALA A 53 -2.02 -2.69 10.36
CA ALA A 53 -2.45 -3.84 11.16
C ALA A 53 -3.05 -3.32 12.47
N THR A 54 -4.36 -3.46 12.64
CA THR A 54 -5.12 -2.82 13.72
C THR A 54 -5.47 -3.79 14.85
N GLY A 55 -5.25 -3.35 16.09
CA GLY A 55 -5.99 -3.81 17.26
C GLY A 55 -7.40 -3.18 17.30
N PRO A 56 -8.25 -3.52 18.28
CA PRO A 56 -9.67 -3.14 18.30
C PRO A 56 -9.96 -1.62 18.33
N ASP A 57 -8.94 -0.76 18.50
CA ASP A 57 -9.04 0.69 18.46
C ASP A 57 -7.89 1.25 17.58
N THR A 58 -8.21 1.66 16.35
CA THR A 58 -7.29 1.60 15.20
C THR A 58 -6.17 2.64 15.17
N PHE A 59 -6.52 3.92 15.24
CA PHE A 59 -5.68 5.12 15.23
C PHE A 59 -6.64 6.28 14.96
N ALA A 60 -6.38 7.44 15.54
CA ALA A 60 -7.00 8.68 15.12
C ALA A 60 -5.92 9.65 14.65
N VAL A 61 -6.16 10.24 13.49
CA VAL A 61 -5.42 11.40 12.99
C VAL A 61 -6.30 12.62 13.26
N PHE A 62 -5.78 13.57 14.03
CA PHE A 62 -6.46 14.82 14.32
C PHE A 62 -5.80 15.95 13.53
N GLU A 63 -6.41 16.34 12.41
CA GLU A 63 -5.97 17.46 11.55
C GLU A 63 -6.94 18.65 11.68
N LYS A 64 -7.13 19.15 12.90
CA LYS A 64 -7.89 20.39 13.11
C LYS A 64 -7.01 21.65 13.08
N ALA A 65 -5.70 21.45 13.02
CA ALA A 65 -4.65 22.46 12.90
C ALA A 65 -4.37 22.82 11.43
N LYS A 66 -3.67 23.93 11.21
CA LYS A 66 -3.00 24.26 9.94
C LYS A 66 -1.85 23.29 9.63
N GLY A 67 -1.34 22.61 10.65
CA GLY A 67 -0.42 21.47 10.52
C GLY A 67 -1.01 20.27 9.77
N ARG A 68 -0.24 19.18 9.66
CA ARG A 68 -0.64 17.96 8.94
C ARG A 68 0.00 16.69 9.50
N VAL A 69 -0.66 15.55 9.28
CA VAL A 69 -0.13 14.20 9.54
C VAL A 69 -0.28 13.39 8.27
N HIS A 70 0.82 13.01 7.62
CA HIS A 70 0.73 12.24 6.39
C HIS A 70 1.90 11.28 6.17
N LEU A 71 1.67 10.32 5.29
CA LEU A 71 2.72 9.39 4.88
C LEU A 71 3.73 10.09 3.97
N SER A 72 5.00 10.04 4.36
CA SER A 72 6.11 10.65 3.63
C SER A 72 7.07 9.58 3.12
N THR A 73 7.60 9.79 1.92
CA THR A 73 8.70 8.98 1.36
C THR A 73 10.05 9.70 1.48
N ALA A 74 10.08 10.93 2.02
CA ALA A 74 11.27 11.78 2.08
C ALA A 74 12.32 11.21 3.05
N PHE A 75 11.89 10.91 4.27
CA PHE A 75 12.69 10.24 5.30
C PHE A 75 11.95 8.99 5.75
N ARG A 76 12.67 7.87 5.85
CA ARG A 76 12.12 6.57 6.26
C ARG A 76 13.22 5.77 6.95
N TYR A 77 12.84 4.90 7.87
CA TYR A 77 13.76 4.09 8.65
C TYR A 77 13.60 2.60 8.35
N SER A 78 12.42 2.05 8.60
CA SER A 78 12.18 0.60 8.56
C SER A 78 11.49 0.12 7.28
N GLY A 79 10.90 1.05 6.52
CA GLY A 79 10.08 0.78 5.35
C GLY A 79 10.33 1.71 4.16
N TYR A 80 9.32 1.81 3.29
CA TYR A 80 9.17 2.72 2.16
C TYR A 80 8.59 4.08 2.55
N ARG A 81 7.90 4.15 3.69
CA ARG A 81 7.26 5.38 4.19
C ARG A 81 7.47 5.51 5.69
N SER A 82 7.44 6.74 6.16
CA SER A 82 7.25 7.10 7.56
C SER A 82 6.04 8.02 7.68
N VAL A 83 5.63 8.37 8.90
CA VAL A 83 4.68 9.46 9.12
C VAL A 83 5.45 10.76 9.36
N GLU A 84 5.17 11.77 8.54
CA GLU A 84 5.55 13.16 8.80
C GLU A 84 4.44 13.84 9.61
N ILE A 85 4.83 14.41 10.75
CA ILE A 85 3.97 15.25 11.59
C ILE A 85 4.56 16.66 11.57
N ARG A 86 3.77 17.59 11.05
CA ARG A 86 4.16 18.99 10.93
C ARG A 86 3.17 19.88 11.66
N ASP A 87 3.65 20.61 12.66
CA ASP A 87 2.87 21.60 13.40
C ASP A 87 3.06 23.02 12.84
N VAL A 88 2.13 23.91 13.17
CA VAL A 88 2.16 25.33 12.81
C VAL A 88 1.65 26.15 13.99
N ALA A 89 2.49 27.03 14.52
CA ALA A 89 2.13 27.88 15.67
C ALA A 89 0.98 28.85 15.35
N ASP A 90 0.38 29.40 16.41
CA ASP A 90 -0.68 30.39 16.37
C ASP A 90 -1.93 29.94 15.57
N ASP A 91 -2.35 28.68 15.73
CA ASP A 91 -3.57 28.16 15.12
C ASP A 91 -4.63 27.64 16.11
N GLY A 92 -4.28 27.61 17.40
CA GLY A 92 -5.13 27.18 18.51
C GLY A 92 -5.39 25.67 18.55
N ASN A 93 -4.62 24.89 17.80
CA ASN A 93 -4.76 23.45 17.64
C ASN A 93 -3.39 22.79 17.42
N PHE A 94 -3.38 21.48 17.20
CA PHE A 94 -2.17 20.76 16.83
C PHE A 94 -2.50 19.49 16.05
N PRO A 95 -1.61 19.05 15.14
CA PRO A 95 -1.69 17.72 14.54
C PRO A 95 -1.35 16.66 15.59
N GLU A 96 -2.11 15.56 15.59
CA GLU A 96 -1.86 14.43 16.48
C GLU A 96 -2.06 13.11 15.74
N LEU A 97 -1.12 12.19 15.95
CA LEU A 97 -1.24 10.77 15.61
C LEU A 97 -1.41 9.97 16.91
N GLN A 98 -2.60 9.42 17.15
CA GLN A 98 -2.93 8.73 18.41
C GLN A 98 -3.38 7.28 18.19
N GLY A 99 -2.58 6.33 18.69
CA GLY A 99 -2.88 4.91 18.67
C GLY A 99 -3.59 4.49 19.96
N TYR A 100 -4.57 3.60 19.84
CA TYR A 100 -5.36 3.10 20.98
C TYR A 100 -5.16 1.61 21.13
N PHE A 101 -5.34 1.10 22.35
CA PHE A 101 -5.29 -0.33 22.63
C PHE A 101 -6.11 -0.67 23.87
N PRO A 102 -6.51 -1.95 24.07
CA PRO A 102 -7.27 -2.35 25.25
C PRO A 102 -6.59 -1.91 26.54
N ARG A 103 -7.34 -1.21 27.40
CA ARG A 103 -6.83 -0.70 28.67
C ARG A 103 -6.04 -1.75 29.44
N ARG A 104 -4.84 -1.36 29.86
CA ARG A 104 -3.94 -2.19 30.66
C ARG A 104 -3.78 -1.60 32.05
N GLU A 105 -4.06 -2.41 33.06
CA GLU A 105 -3.90 -2.06 34.48
C GLU A 105 -2.76 -2.85 35.15
N SER A 106 -2.22 -3.85 34.45
CA SER A 106 -1.14 -4.72 34.92
C SER A 106 -0.35 -5.32 33.75
N GLY A 107 0.84 -5.85 34.08
CA GLY A 107 1.77 -6.42 33.12
C GLY A 107 2.87 -5.44 32.72
N THR A 108 3.77 -5.90 31.85
CA THR A 108 4.83 -5.07 31.27
C THR A 108 4.47 -4.70 29.85
N LEU A 109 4.36 -3.41 29.57
CA LEU A 109 4.18 -2.90 28.21
C LEU A 109 5.54 -2.59 27.61
N TYR A 110 5.82 -3.15 26.43
CA TYR A 110 7.00 -2.81 25.64
C TYR A 110 6.57 -1.93 24.48
N ALA A 111 7.21 -0.77 24.31
CA ALA A 111 6.99 0.14 23.20
C ALA A 111 8.30 0.37 22.45
N HIS A 112 8.24 0.31 21.12
CA HIS A 112 9.31 0.63 20.19
C HIS A 112 8.81 1.64 19.16
N PHE A 113 9.66 2.60 18.79
CA PHE A 113 9.46 3.47 17.64
C PHE A 113 10.79 4.12 17.23
N ALA A 114 10.88 4.52 15.96
CA ALA A 114 11.94 5.35 15.42
C ALA A 114 11.46 6.80 15.31
N LEU A 115 12.32 7.75 15.71
CA LEU A 115 12.06 9.18 15.72
C LEU A 115 13.17 9.92 14.95
N LEU A 116 12.79 10.83 14.06
CA LEU A 116 13.71 11.79 13.42
C LEU A 116 13.12 13.19 13.51
N VAL A 117 13.93 14.17 13.89
CA VAL A 117 13.50 15.58 14.03
C VAL A 117 14.26 16.45 13.02
N ALA A 118 13.56 17.32 12.29
CA ALA A 118 14.19 18.25 11.36
C ALA A 118 14.87 19.42 12.10
N ASP A 119 14.14 20.04 13.03
CA ASP A 119 14.65 21.10 13.92
C ASP A 119 14.55 20.69 15.40
N PRO A 120 15.69 20.33 16.05
CA PRO A 120 15.73 19.94 17.46
C PRO A 120 15.31 21.03 18.45
N PHE A 121 15.25 22.30 18.03
CA PHE A 121 14.84 23.41 18.91
C PHE A 121 13.33 23.57 18.98
N GLU A 122 12.60 23.08 17.97
CA GLU A 122 11.14 23.05 17.96
C GLU A 122 10.60 21.99 18.92
N GLN A 123 9.45 22.27 19.50
CA GLN A 123 8.83 21.41 20.51
C GLN A 123 8.05 20.27 19.84
N LEU A 124 8.24 19.04 20.32
CA LEU A 124 7.39 17.88 20.05
C LEU A 124 7.10 17.14 21.34
N ASN A 125 6.03 16.34 21.35
CA ASN A 125 5.65 15.52 22.49
C ASN A 125 5.30 14.09 22.05
N ILE A 126 5.79 13.10 22.79
CA ILE A 126 5.45 11.69 22.61
C ILE A 126 5.03 11.13 23.96
N ALA A 127 3.83 10.55 24.06
CA ALA A 127 3.27 10.14 25.35
C ALA A 127 2.55 8.79 25.31
N LEU A 128 2.77 7.98 26.35
CA LEU A 128 1.92 6.85 26.72
C LEU A 128 0.99 7.30 27.84
N ALA A 129 -0.32 7.17 27.64
CA ALA A 129 -1.31 7.69 28.56
C ALA A 129 -2.47 6.72 28.78
N GLY A 130 -3.22 6.97 29.85
CA GLY A 130 -4.42 6.23 30.23
C GLY A 130 -5.73 7.01 30.04
N PRO A 131 -6.81 6.54 30.71
CA PRO A 131 -8.14 7.14 30.66
C PRO A 131 -8.20 8.61 31.09
N GLN A 132 -7.24 9.10 31.88
CA GLN A 132 -7.15 10.51 32.28
C GLN A 132 -6.33 11.37 31.31
N TRP A 133 -6.01 10.84 30.12
CA TRP A 133 -5.41 11.58 29.01
C TRP A 133 -4.05 12.21 29.38
N PHE A 134 -3.66 13.33 28.76
CA PHE A 134 -2.36 13.98 28.99
C PHE A 134 -2.25 14.78 30.31
N SER A 135 -2.89 14.30 31.39
CA SER A 135 -2.78 14.91 32.71
C SER A 135 -1.66 14.28 33.54
N LEU A 136 -0.97 15.09 34.34
CA LEU A 136 0.03 14.62 35.32
C LEU A 136 -0.68 14.19 36.61
N LYS A 137 -1.36 13.05 36.56
CA LYS A 137 -2.01 12.38 37.69
C LYS A 137 -2.12 10.87 37.42
N LYS A 138 -2.56 10.09 38.41
CA LYS A 138 -2.85 8.66 38.23
C LYS A 138 -3.83 8.43 37.06
N ASP A 139 -3.54 7.39 36.27
CA ASP A 139 -4.22 7.03 35.02
C ASP A 139 -4.09 8.07 33.89
N GLY A 140 -3.23 9.07 34.06
CA GLY A 140 -2.89 10.09 33.06
C GLY A 140 -1.66 9.68 32.25
N VAL A 141 -0.69 10.59 32.11
CA VAL A 141 0.58 10.31 31.42
C VAL A 141 1.43 9.37 32.24
N ALA A 142 1.77 8.22 31.67
CA ALA A 142 2.70 7.26 32.27
C ALA A 142 4.14 7.46 31.76
N PHE A 143 4.31 7.70 30.46
CA PHE A 143 5.61 7.97 29.85
C PHE A 143 5.50 9.19 28.94
N TRP A 144 6.50 10.07 28.97
CA TRP A 144 6.50 11.28 28.15
C TRP A 144 7.91 11.69 27.77
N LEU A 145 8.14 11.81 26.47
CA LEU A 145 9.30 12.46 25.86
C LEU A 145 8.92 13.79 25.24
N GLN A 146 9.82 14.77 25.36
CA GLN A 146 9.65 16.10 24.81
C GLN A 146 10.99 16.64 24.27
N THR A 147 10.97 17.40 23.17
CA THR A 147 12.11 18.24 22.80
C THR A 147 12.03 19.61 23.48
N ARG A 148 13.14 20.06 24.08
CA ARG A 148 13.22 21.38 24.71
C ARG A 148 14.61 21.97 24.55
N GLY A 149 14.71 23.02 23.72
CA GLY A 149 15.97 23.75 23.50
C GLY A 149 17.09 22.85 22.96
N GLY A 150 16.79 21.99 21.99
CA GLY A 150 17.76 21.06 21.38
C GLY A 150 17.95 19.74 22.13
N TRP A 151 17.35 19.57 23.31
CA TRP A 151 17.47 18.36 24.12
C TRP A 151 16.22 17.49 24.03
N LEU A 152 16.40 16.18 23.87
CA LEU A 152 15.37 15.22 24.24
C LEU A 152 15.33 15.13 25.75
N CYS A 153 14.14 15.30 26.31
CA CYS A 153 13.88 15.19 27.74
C CYS A 153 12.85 14.09 27.98
N GLN A 154 12.99 13.36 29.09
CA GLN A 154 11.90 12.56 29.65
C GLN A 154 11.24 13.31 30.80
N TYR A 155 9.95 13.10 31.02
CA TYR A 155 9.32 13.42 32.29
C TYR A 155 9.30 12.20 33.18
N SER A 156 9.91 12.34 34.36
CA SER A 156 9.97 11.32 35.41
C SER A 156 9.80 12.05 36.73
N ASP A 157 8.92 11.56 37.60
CA ASP A 157 8.64 12.21 38.90
C ASP A 157 8.24 13.69 38.75
N SER A 158 7.40 13.98 37.76
CA SER A 158 6.89 15.31 37.40
C SER A 158 7.96 16.33 36.99
N ILE A 159 9.20 15.89 36.73
CA ILE A 159 10.33 16.76 36.39
C ILE A 159 10.86 16.39 34.99
N PRO A 160 11.04 17.38 34.09
CA PRO A 160 11.73 17.15 32.83
C PRO A 160 13.22 16.94 33.08
N MET A 161 13.74 15.79 32.69
CA MET A 161 15.15 15.42 32.79
C MET A 161 15.75 15.33 31.39
N ARG A 162 16.86 16.05 31.15
CA ARG A 162 17.61 15.99 29.89
C ARG A 162 18.21 14.59 29.71
N LEU A 163 18.02 14.02 28.53
CA LEU A 163 18.59 12.75 28.13
C LEU A 163 19.81 12.96 27.22
N ILE A 164 19.56 13.47 26.02
CA ILE A 164 20.56 13.66 24.96
C ILE A 164 20.26 14.94 24.18
N GLN A 165 21.29 15.49 23.56
CA GLN A 165 21.10 16.52 22.54
C GLN A 165 20.80 15.83 21.21
N ILE A 166 19.67 16.19 20.60
CA ILE A 166 19.24 15.59 19.32
C ILE A 166 19.93 16.29 18.17
N ARG A 167 20.31 15.50 17.15
CA ARG A 167 20.79 16.01 15.85
C ARG A 167 19.65 16.07 14.85
N SER A 168 19.63 17.13 14.04
CA SER A 168 18.74 17.21 12.88
C SER A 168 18.98 16.02 11.94
N PHE A 169 17.91 15.45 11.41
CA PHE A 169 17.95 14.39 10.38
C PHE A 169 18.74 13.13 10.78
N SER A 170 18.73 12.78 12.06
CA SER A 170 19.24 11.49 12.53
C SER A 170 18.11 10.69 13.17
N TRP A 171 18.05 9.40 12.85
CA TRP A 171 17.07 8.49 13.44
C TRP A 171 17.49 8.05 14.84
N TYR A 172 16.55 8.10 15.77
CA TYR A 172 16.66 7.62 17.14
C TYR A 172 15.65 6.51 17.39
N LEU A 173 16.13 5.33 17.71
CA LEU A 173 15.35 4.16 18.12
C LEU A 173 15.06 4.27 19.61
N VAL A 174 13.79 4.30 19.99
CA VAL A 174 13.36 4.40 21.38
C VAL A 174 12.68 3.12 21.81
N ASP A 175 13.23 2.47 22.83
CA ASP A 175 12.67 1.28 23.48
C ASP A 175 12.27 1.60 24.91
N VAL A 176 11.01 1.34 25.26
CA VAL A 176 10.46 1.51 26.60
C VAL A 176 9.92 0.19 27.10
N ALA A 177 10.31 -0.22 28.32
CA ALA A 177 9.68 -1.33 29.03
C ALA A 177 9.02 -0.80 30.31
N TYR A 178 7.70 -0.64 30.30
CA TYR A 178 6.92 -0.06 31.39
C TYR A 178 6.22 -1.13 32.21
N ASP A 179 6.62 -1.28 33.47
CA ASP A 179 5.90 -2.06 34.48
C ASP A 179 4.78 -1.19 35.06
N ILE A 180 3.54 -1.53 34.68
CA ILE A 180 2.35 -0.77 35.04
C ILE A 180 2.11 -0.83 36.55
N ALA A 181 2.31 -1.99 37.17
CA ALA A 181 2.04 -2.18 38.59
C ALA A 181 3.04 -1.40 39.44
N ALA A 182 4.32 -1.45 39.07
CA ALA A 182 5.36 -0.69 39.76
C ALA A 182 5.31 0.81 39.46
N GLY A 183 4.70 1.23 38.34
CA GLY A 183 4.78 2.60 37.85
C GLY A 183 6.20 2.99 37.47
N ARG A 184 6.96 2.02 36.91
CA ARG A 184 8.40 2.18 36.59
C ARG A 184 8.68 1.78 35.16
N TYR A 185 9.63 2.43 34.51
CA TYR A 185 10.07 2.03 33.18
C TYR A 185 11.60 1.97 33.04
N ASP A 186 12.04 1.09 32.15
CA ASP A 186 13.36 1.14 31.55
C ASP A 186 13.26 1.88 30.20
N LEU A 187 14.25 2.71 29.89
CA LEU A 187 14.33 3.47 28.65
C LEU A 187 15.68 3.26 27.99
N THR A 188 15.67 2.81 26.73
CA THR A 188 16.85 2.75 25.89
C THR A 188 16.66 3.62 24.66
N ILE A 189 17.65 4.43 24.31
CA ILE A 189 17.67 5.19 23.05
C ILE A 189 18.95 4.84 22.31
N ARG A 190 18.84 4.44 21.05
CA ARG A 190 19.97 4.22 20.14
C ARG A 190 19.87 5.19 18.98
N GLU A 191 21.01 5.65 18.53
CA GLU A 191 21.11 6.45 17.31
C GLU A 191 21.40 5.50 16.15
N GLU A 192 20.85 5.79 14.97
CA GLU A 192 21.11 5.02 13.76
C GLU A 192 22.62 4.85 13.49
N GLY A 193 22.99 3.64 13.05
CA GLY A 193 24.39 3.26 12.83
C GLY A 193 25.18 2.93 14.10
N ARG A 194 24.60 3.09 15.31
CA ARG A 194 25.28 2.79 16.57
C ARG A 194 24.72 1.54 17.25
N ASN A 195 25.62 0.61 17.57
CA ASN A 195 25.27 -0.59 18.33
C ASN A 195 25.06 -0.28 19.81
N ASP A 196 25.81 0.66 20.39
CA ASP A 196 25.65 1.02 21.81
C ASP A 196 24.57 2.10 21.99
N PRO A 197 23.74 1.99 23.04
CA PRO A 197 22.72 2.99 23.31
C PRO A 197 23.32 4.31 23.79
N VAL A 198 22.80 5.41 23.28
CA VAL A 198 23.13 6.77 23.73
C VAL A 198 22.40 7.13 25.03
N VAL A 199 21.32 6.42 25.35
CA VAL A 199 20.60 6.49 26.63
C VAL A 199 20.28 5.06 27.08
N ALA A 200 20.59 4.73 28.34
CA ALA A 200 20.19 3.46 28.94
C ALA A 200 19.84 3.71 30.42
N LEU A 201 18.55 3.92 30.69
CA LEU A 201 18.01 4.16 32.01
C LEU A 201 17.23 2.95 32.52
N LYS A 202 17.31 2.71 33.82
CA LYS A 202 16.63 1.59 34.50
C LYS A 202 15.75 2.10 35.63
N ALA A 203 14.60 1.45 35.82
CA ALA A 203 13.67 1.68 36.94
C ALA A 203 13.31 3.16 37.17
N GLN A 204 13.15 3.93 36.10
CA GLN A 204 12.72 5.32 36.17
C GLN A 204 11.27 5.40 36.66
N ALA A 205 10.93 6.41 37.46
CA ALA A 205 9.53 6.68 37.81
C ALA A 205 8.75 7.02 36.54
N ASN A 206 7.51 6.56 36.44
CA ASN A 206 6.58 7.09 35.44
C ASN A 206 6.39 8.61 35.62
N ALA A 207 5.79 9.28 34.64
CA ALA A 207 5.80 10.75 34.56
C ALA A 207 5.25 11.45 35.81
N PHE A 208 4.37 10.80 36.59
CA PHE A 208 3.81 11.32 37.84
C PHE A 208 4.28 10.57 39.11
N ASN A 209 5.15 9.56 38.98
CA ASN A 209 5.66 8.70 40.07
C ASN A 209 4.57 8.01 40.90
N GLU A 210 3.56 7.46 40.22
CA GLU A 210 2.45 6.74 40.85
C GLU A 210 2.37 5.28 40.36
N PRO A 211 2.36 4.28 41.27
CA PRO A 211 2.21 2.88 40.89
C PRO A 211 0.78 2.56 40.41
N GLY A 212 0.67 1.54 39.55
CA GLY A 212 -0.61 1.06 39.04
C GLY A 212 -1.38 2.10 38.23
N SER A 213 -0.68 2.95 37.46
CA SER A 213 -1.30 3.93 36.56
C SER A 213 -1.61 3.27 35.22
N ALA A 214 -2.89 3.09 34.93
CA ALA A 214 -3.37 2.40 33.75
C ALA A 214 -3.03 3.15 32.45
N VAL A 215 -2.91 2.41 31.34
CA VAL A 215 -2.62 2.96 30.00
C VAL A 215 -3.52 2.34 28.94
N ASP A 216 -3.93 3.12 27.95
CA ASP A 216 -4.83 2.70 26.86
C ASP A 216 -4.58 3.45 25.53
N LYS A 217 -3.63 4.39 25.49
CA LYS A 217 -3.23 5.08 24.26
C LYS A 217 -1.76 5.48 24.23
N PHE A 218 -1.25 5.64 23.01
CA PHE A 218 0.07 6.16 22.71
C PHE A 218 -0.05 7.25 21.65
N SER A 219 0.63 8.39 21.84
CA SER A 219 0.41 9.58 21.03
C SER A 219 1.70 10.30 20.64
N PHE A 220 1.69 10.88 19.44
CA PHE A 220 2.71 11.75 18.86
C PHE A 220 2.06 13.08 18.50
N ILE A 221 2.58 14.17 19.08
CA ILE A 221 1.94 15.49 19.09
C ILE A 221 2.97 16.57 18.73
N GLY A 222 2.55 17.58 17.97
CA GLY A 222 3.33 18.80 17.74
C GLY A 222 3.50 19.63 19.02
N ASP A 223 2.42 20.10 19.63
CA ASP A 223 2.47 20.92 20.86
C ASP A 223 1.55 20.41 21.99
N ASN A 224 1.87 20.76 23.24
CA ASN A 224 1.09 20.44 24.45
C ASN A 224 0.11 21.56 24.85
N GLY A 225 -0.34 22.37 23.88
CA GLY A 225 -1.37 23.40 24.05
C GLY A 225 -0.87 24.83 24.33
N HIS A 226 0.43 25.10 24.20
CA HIS A 226 0.97 26.47 24.24
C HIS A 226 0.84 27.20 22.90
N ASP A 227 0.59 26.45 21.82
CA ASP A 227 0.41 26.91 20.44
C ASP A 227 1.64 27.62 19.87
N THR A 228 2.83 27.11 20.19
CA THR A 228 4.13 27.74 19.84
C THR A 228 5.01 26.90 18.92
N SER A 229 4.65 25.64 18.68
CA SER A 229 5.47 24.71 17.90
C SER A 229 5.34 24.93 16.39
N ASN A 230 6.47 24.90 15.68
CA ASN A 230 6.52 24.76 14.22
C ASN A 230 7.27 23.49 13.81
N VAL A 231 7.20 22.45 14.64
CA VAL A 231 8.01 21.24 14.46
C VAL A 231 7.67 20.49 13.17
N ASP A 232 8.70 19.93 12.56
CA ASP A 232 8.61 18.93 11.48
C ASP A 232 9.42 17.71 11.92
N TYR A 233 8.74 16.59 12.15
CA TYR A 233 9.36 15.36 12.61
C TYR A 233 8.70 14.12 12.02
N TYR A 234 9.45 13.01 12.05
CA TYR A 234 9.11 11.77 11.40
C TYR A 234 9.10 10.63 12.41
N VAL A 235 8.11 9.75 12.25
CA VAL A 235 7.94 8.56 13.09
C VAL A 235 7.82 7.32 12.21
N ASP A 236 8.51 6.25 12.59
CA ASP A 236 8.51 4.96 11.89
C ASP A 236 8.62 3.80 12.91
N ASP A 237 8.44 2.55 12.45
CA ASP A 237 8.66 1.30 13.19
C ASP A 237 7.93 1.24 14.54
N ILE A 238 6.65 1.66 14.59
CA ILE A 238 5.91 1.71 15.86
C ILE A 238 5.42 0.31 16.21
N LEU A 239 5.79 -0.19 17.39
CA LEU A 239 5.36 -1.49 17.88
C LEU A 239 5.11 -1.43 19.39
N LEU A 240 3.91 -1.82 19.83
CA LEU A 240 3.61 -2.03 21.25
C LEU A 240 3.16 -3.47 21.48
N THR A 241 3.73 -4.08 22.52
CA THR A 241 3.45 -5.45 22.93
C THR A 241 3.26 -5.52 24.44
N VAL A 242 2.65 -6.60 24.92
CA VAL A 242 2.40 -6.84 26.34
C VAL A 242 3.00 -8.16 26.80
N ASP A 243 3.67 -8.12 27.94
CA ASP A 243 4.29 -9.25 28.63
C ASP A 243 5.32 -10.04 27.80
N GLN A 244 5.69 -9.53 26.63
CA GLN A 244 6.67 -10.09 25.72
C GLN A 244 7.55 -8.96 25.17
N PRO A 245 8.89 -9.06 25.32
CA PRO A 245 9.80 -8.11 24.71
C PRO A 245 9.63 -8.05 23.19
N ILE A 246 9.87 -6.87 22.64
CA ILE A 246 9.83 -6.65 21.20
C ILE A 246 11.01 -7.35 20.53
N ALA A 247 10.69 -8.17 19.52
CA ALA A 247 11.67 -8.79 18.63
C ALA A 247 11.54 -8.16 17.23
N LEU A 248 12.41 -7.19 16.93
CA LEU A 248 12.48 -6.60 15.59
C LEU A 248 13.24 -7.55 14.65
N GLY A 249 12.69 -7.77 13.47
CA GLY A 249 13.39 -8.47 12.40
C GLY A 249 14.64 -7.69 11.95
N PRO A 250 15.69 -8.37 11.46
CA PRO A 250 16.88 -7.69 10.94
C PRO A 250 16.53 -6.78 9.75
N PHE A 251 17.37 -5.78 9.52
CA PHE A 251 17.35 -5.03 8.27
C PHE A 251 17.78 -5.91 7.11
N VAL A 252 17.13 -5.68 5.98
CA VAL A 252 17.35 -6.29 4.68
C VAL A 252 17.72 -5.16 3.73
N ALA A 253 18.74 -5.35 2.89
CA ALA A 253 19.21 -4.25 2.07
C ALA A 253 18.10 -3.69 1.12
N PRO A 254 18.09 -2.37 0.84
CA PRO A 254 18.98 -1.34 1.35
C PRO A 254 18.41 -0.67 2.62
N GLY A 255 18.24 -1.42 3.73
CA GLY A 255 17.83 -0.86 5.02
C GLY A 255 16.33 -0.90 5.31
N ARG A 256 15.62 -1.98 4.93
CA ARG A 256 14.20 -2.21 5.22
C ARG A 256 14.01 -3.42 6.11
N ARG A 257 12.97 -3.48 6.94
CA ARG A 257 12.59 -4.72 7.64
C ARG A 257 11.65 -5.61 6.82
N LYS A 258 10.84 -5.00 5.95
CA LYS A 258 9.93 -5.72 5.06
C LYS A 258 10.65 -6.16 3.79
N LEU A 259 10.45 -7.42 3.38
CA LEU A 259 11.00 -7.95 2.13
C LEU A 259 10.28 -7.32 0.93
N PHE A 260 10.96 -7.26 -0.22
CA PHE A 260 10.31 -6.85 -1.45
C PHE A 260 9.13 -7.78 -1.79
N PHE A 261 9.29 -9.09 -1.57
CA PHE A 261 8.24 -10.06 -1.80
C PHE A 261 6.98 -9.75 -0.99
N ASP A 262 7.11 -9.35 0.27
CA ASP A 262 5.97 -9.02 1.13
C ASP A 262 5.22 -7.82 0.56
N THR A 263 5.94 -6.75 0.20
CA THR A 263 5.35 -5.57 -0.43
C THR A 263 4.70 -5.88 -1.78
N TRP A 264 5.35 -6.71 -2.60
CA TRP A 264 4.79 -7.17 -3.87
C TRP A 264 3.49 -7.94 -3.63
N ASN A 265 3.46 -8.87 -2.68
CA ASN A 265 2.30 -9.68 -2.37
C ASN A 265 1.13 -8.81 -1.87
N ASP A 266 1.40 -7.83 -1.01
CA ASP A 266 0.39 -6.90 -0.51
C ASP A 266 -0.13 -5.96 -1.62
N ALA A 267 0.76 -5.49 -2.49
CA ALA A 267 0.36 -4.72 -3.67
C ALA A 267 -0.52 -5.55 -4.60
N GLN A 268 -0.22 -6.84 -4.82
CA GLN A 268 -1.06 -7.74 -5.60
C GLN A 268 -2.43 -7.93 -4.94
N ALA A 269 -2.47 -8.20 -3.63
CA ALA A 269 -3.74 -8.32 -2.90
C ALA A 269 -4.60 -7.06 -3.02
N LEU A 270 -3.98 -5.88 -2.86
CA LEU A 270 -4.67 -4.60 -3.00
C LEU A 270 -5.17 -4.37 -4.42
N LEU A 271 -4.32 -4.57 -5.44
CA LEU A 271 -4.68 -4.40 -6.84
C LEU A 271 -5.84 -5.32 -7.23
N LYS A 272 -5.82 -6.58 -6.80
CA LYS A 272 -6.87 -7.56 -7.10
C LYS A 272 -8.16 -7.32 -6.33
N SER A 273 -8.09 -6.73 -5.14
CA SER A 273 -9.27 -6.32 -4.39
C SER A 273 -9.99 -5.10 -4.97
N ARG A 274 -9.32 -4.31 -5.82
CA ARG A 274 -9.88 -3.11 -6.44
C ARG A 274 -10.57 -3.43 -7.77
N PRO A 275 -11.89 -3.22 -7.88
CA PRO A 275 -12.59 -3.38 -9.15
C PRO A 275 -12.00 -2.48 -10.24
N ALA A 276 -11.91 -3.01 -11.46
CA ALA A 276 -11.44 -2.32 -12.66
C ALA A 276 -12.33 -2.68 -13.84
N CYS A 277 -12.35 -1.86 -14.89
CA CYS A 277 -13.13 -2.17 -16.09
C CYS A 277 -12.67 -3.47 -16.75
N LEU A 278 -13.64 -4.31 -17.10
CA LEU A 278 -13.45 -5.52 -17.91
C LEU A 278 -12.95 -5.19 -19.33
N PRO A 279 -12.30 -6.15 -20.02
CA PRO A 279 -11.88 -5.96 -21.40
C PRO A 279 -13.08 -5.93 -22.36
N VAL A 280 -12.94 -5.17 -23.45
CA VAL A 280 -13.93 -5.05 -24.52
C VAL A 280 -13.69 -6.15 -25.54
N ILE A 281 -14.69 -6.98 -25.79
CA ILE A 281 -14.60 -8.08 -26.77
C ILE A 281 -15.16 -7.64 -28.12
N ASP A 282 -16.25 -6.86 -28.13
CA ASP A 282 -16.98 -6.53 -29.34
C ASP A 282 -17.56 -5.11 -29.29
N LEU A 283 -17.89 -4.52 -30.44
CA LEU A 283 -18.55 -3.21 -30.47
C LEU A 283 -19.99 -3.27 -29.93
N SER A 284 -20.64 -4.44 -30.00
CA SER A 284 -21.94 -4.67 -29.38
C SER A 284 -21.92 -4.52 -27.85
N ASP A 285 -20.75 -4.62 -27.20
CA ASP A 285 -20.58 -4.31 -25.77
C ASP A 285 -21.01 -2.89 -25.41
N PHE A 286 -20.93 -1.97 -26.39
CA PHE A 286 -21.36 -0.58 -26.29
C PHE A 286 -22.79 -0.34 -26.82
N GLY A 287 -23.53 -1.41 -27.12
CA GLY A 287 -24.85 -1.34 -27.73
C GLY A 287 -24.81 -1.00 -29.23
N LEU A 288 -23.64 -1.09 -29.87
CA LEU A 288 -23.47 -0.77 -31.30
C LEU A 288 -23.73 -2.00 -32.16
N GLY A 289 -24.96 -2.11 -32.66
CA GLY A 289 -25.32 -3.10 -33.68
C GLY A 289 -24.81 -2.73 -35.08
N PHE A 290 -25.05 -3.61 -36.05
CA PHE A 290 -24.63 -3.44 -37.44
C PHE A 290 -25.03 -2.08 -38.05
N GLY A 291 -26.27 -1.64 -37.82
CA GLY A 291 -26.76 -0.35 -38.34
C GLY A 291 -25.98 0.86 -37.81
N ALA A 292 -25.67 0.88 -36.51
CA ALA A 292 -24.90 1.95 -35.88
C ALA A 292 -23.44 1.96 -36.38
N ILE A 293 -22.86 0.78 -36.59
CA ILE A 293 -21.51 0.65 -37.16
C ILE A 293 -21.47 1.18 -38.60
N GLU A 294 -22.45 0.85 -39.44
CA GLU A 294 -22.54 1.37 -40.81
C GLU A 294 -22.80 2.89 -40.84
N ALA A 295 -23.57 3.43 -39.89
CA ALA A 295 -23.71 4.87 -39.73
C ALA A 295 -22.38 5.55 -39.39
N LEU A 296 -21.62 5.02 -38.42
CA LEU A 296 -20.29 5.51 -38.06
C LEU A 296 -19.31 5.44 -39.24
N LYS A 297 -19.37 4.40 -40.07
CA LYS A 297 -18.55 4.30 -41.30
C LYS A 297 -18.91 5.37 -42.31
N ARG A 298 -20.21 5.56 -42.60
CA ARG A 298 -20.70 6.59 -43.53
C ARG A 298 -20.33 7.99 -43.07
N ASP A 299 -20.36 8.22 -41.75
CA ASP A 299 -19.98 9.49 -41.13
C ASP A 299 -18.46 9.68 -41.04
N GLY A 300 -17.64 8.68 -41.40
CA GLY A 300 -16.17 8.73 -41.30
C GLY A 300 -15.66 8.69 -39.86
N LEU A 301 -16.49 8.27 -38.90
CA LEU A 301 -16.25 8.34 -37.45
C LEU A 301 -15.78 7.01 -36.83
N LEU A 302 -15.78 5.91 -37.59
CA LEU A 302 -15.31 4.62 -37.09
C LEU A 302 -13.86 4.66 -36.55
N PRO A 303 -12.88 5.31 -37.21
CA PRO A 303 -11.52 5.40 -36.65
C PRO A 303 -11.45 6.16 -35.32
N THR A 304 -12.32 7.17 -35.13
CA THR A 304 -12.43 7.89 -33.86
C THR A 304 -12.94 6.98 -32.74
N LEU A 305 -13.94 6.14 -33.03
CA LEU A 305 -14.43 5.13 -32.09
C LEU A 305 -13.30 4.17 -31.67
N GLU A 306 -12.54 3.66 -32.64
CA GLU A 306 -11.43 2.73 -32.37
C GLU A 306 -10.34 3.37 -31.52
N ASN A 307 -9.95 4.61 -31.84
CA ASN A 307 -8.98 5.34 -31.03
C ASN A 307 -9.48 5.55 -29.59
N LEU A 308 -10.75 5.88 -29.39
CA LEU A 308 -11.33 6.00 -28.04
C LEU A 308 -11.27 4.66 -27.29
N ILE A 309 -11.65 3.55 -27.93
CA ILE A 309 -11.62 2.21 -27.30
C ILE A 309 -10.18 1.80 -26.95
N ASP A 310 -9.22 2.09 -27.81
CA ASP A 310 -7.79 1.80 -27.60
C ASP A 310 -7.13 2.78 -26.61
N GLY A 311 -7.87 3.76 -26.06
CA GLY A 311 -7.34 4.76 -25.12
C GLY A 311 -6.42 5.80 -25.76
N ARG A 312 -6.44 5.91 -27.09
CA ARG A 312 -5.66 6.90 -27.84
C ARG A 312 -6.36 8.26 -27.81
N PRO A 313 -5.61 9.38 -27.77
CA PRO A 313 -6.20 10.71 -27.85
C PRO A 313 -7.09 10.85 -29.08
N ALA A 314 -8.36 11.17 -28.88
CA ALA A 314 -9.33 11.34 -29.94
C ALA A 314 -10.31 12.47 -29.59
N THR A 315 -10.49 13.39 -30.53
CA THR A 315 -11.49 14.44 -30.47
C THR A 315 -12.71 14.01 -31.26
N ILE A 316 -13.89 14.13 -30.66
CA ILE A 316 -15.15 13.87 -31.36
C ILE A 316 -15.36 15.02 -32.37
N PRO A 317 -15.32 14.76 -33.69
CA PRO A 317 -15.51 15.81 -34.69
C PRO A 317 -16.92 16.39 -34.61
N GLY A 318 -17.08 17.65 -35.04
CA GLY A 318 -18.40 18.27 -35.19
C GLY A 318 -19.20 17.76 -36.40
N GLY A 319 -18.64 16.83 -37.20
CA GLY A 319 -19.30 16.17 -38.32
C GLY A 319 -19.86 14.80 -37.93
N GLY A 320 -20.93 14.37 -38.61
CA GLY A 320 -21.62 13.10 -38.38
C GLY A 320 -23.05 13.28 -37.86
N THR A 321 -23.82 12.19 -37.87
CA THR A 321 -25.20 12.20 -37.37
C THR A 321 -25.23 12.33 -35.85
N ALA A 322 -26.35 12.84 -35.31
CA ALA A 322 -26.55 12.96 -33.86
C ALA A 322 -26.45 11.60 -33.13
N GLU A 323 -26.79 10.51 -33.81
CA GLU A 323 -26.66 9.14 -33.32
C GLU A 323 -25.19 8.71 -33.21
N SER A 324 -24.40 8.88 -34.27
CA SER A 324 -22.96 8.60 -34.26
C SER A 324 -22.21 9.42 -33.20
N VAL A 325 -22.52 10.71 -33.06
CA VAL A 325 -21.92 11.57 -32.04
C VAL A 325 -22.30 11.09 -30.63
N ARG A 326 -23.57 10.70 -30.41
CA ARG A 326 -24.04 10.18 -29.13
C ARG A 326 -23.31 8.88 -28.76
N ALA A 327 -23.09 7.98 -29.71
CA ALA A 327 -22.33 6.75 -29.52
C ALA A 327 -20.88 7.02 -29.09
N LEU A 328 -20.17 7.92 -29.80
CA LEU A 328 -18.81 8.31 -29.44
C LEU A 328 -18.74 8.93 -28.03
N GLN A 329 -19.72 9.78 -27.69
CA GLN A 329 -19.80 10.39 -26.36
C GLN A 329 -20.02 9.36 -25.24
N ALA A 330 -20.83 8.31 -25.47
CA ALA A 330 -21.01 7.22 -24.51
C ALA A 330 -19.71 6.44 -24.25
N VAL A 331 -18.95 6.12 -25.31
CA VAL A 331 -17.65 5.44 -25.18
C VAL A 331 -16.61 6.34 -24.50
N LEU A 332 -16.59 7.63 -24.81
CA LEU A 332 -15.71 8.59 -24.14
C LEU A 332 -16.00 8.68 -22.63
N LEU A 333 -17.28 8.73 -22.25
CA LEU A 333 -17.70 8.71 -20.85
C LEU A 333 -17.25 7.43 -20.15
N TRP A 334 -17.45 6.28 -20.79
CA TRP A 334 -16.99 5.00 -20.26
C TRP A 334 -15.48 4.96 -20.06
N LYS A 335 -14.68 5.44 -21.02
CA LYS A 335 -13.22 5.51 -20.84
C LYS A 335 -12.81 6.41 -19.69
N GLY A 336 -13.40 7.60 -19.59
CA GLY A 336 -13.18 8.49 -18.45
C GLY A 336 -13.59 7.84 -17.12
N GLY A 337 -14.66 7.04 -17.12
CA GLY A 337 -15.09 6.26 -15.96
C GLY A 337 -14.09 5.18 -15.57
N CYS A 338 -13.53 4.45 -16.54
CA CYS A 338 -12.50 3.45 -16.27
C CYS A 338 -11.22 4.07 -15.69
N SER A 339 -10.79 5.22 -16.20
CA SER A 339 -9.67 5.97 -15.62
C SER A 339 -9.96 6.42 -14.19
N ALA A 340 -11.15 6.96 -13.92
CA ALA A 340 -11.56 7.36 -12.58
C ALA A 340 -11.57 6.18 -11.60
N LEU A 341 -12.09 5.02 -12.03
CA LEU A 341 -12.15 3.82 -11.22
C LEU A 341 -10.73 3.30 -10.86
N VAL A 342 -9.81 3.26 -11.83
CA VAL A 342 -8.41 2.87 -11.60
C VAL A 342 -7.71 3.83 -10.64
N SER A 343 -8.02 5.12 -10.70
CA SER A 343 -7.51 6.13 -9.77
C SER A 343 -8.16 6.11 -8.38
N GLY A 344 -9.16 5.25 -8.15
CA GLY A 344 -9.87 5.13 -6.87
C GLY A 344 -11.07 6.06 -6.69
N ASP A 345 -11.43 6.86 -7.70
CA ASP A 345 -12.60 7.75 -7.67
C ASP A 345 -13.85 7.01 -8.22
N ALA A 346 -14.36 6.09 -7.39
CA ALA A 346 -15.48 5.23 -7.78
C ALA A 346 -16.82 5.97 -7.92
N GLU A 347 -17.03 7.09 -7.20
CA GLU A 347 -18.23 7.94 -7.36
C GLU A 347 -18.24 8.61 -8.73
N ALA A 348 -17.13 9.26 -9.11
CA ALA A 348 -17.06 9.91 -10.42
C ALA A 348 -17.01 8.90 -11.56
N ALA A 349 -16.51 7.68 -11.32
CA ALA A 349 -16.65 6.57 -12.26
C ALA A 349 -18.11 6.18 -12.46
N LEU A 350 -18.85 5.96 -11.37
CA LEU A 350 -20.27 5.59 -11.40
C LEU A 350 -21.12 6.63 -12.13
N GLU A 351 -20.90 7.93 -11.87
CA GLU A 351 -21.61 9.02 -12.55
C GLU A 351 -21.36 8.98 -14.07
N ARG A 352 -20.11 8.77 -14.49
CA ARG A 352 -19.76 8.68 -15.92
C ARG A 352 -20.40 7.46 -16.58
N PHE A 353 -20.42 6.31 -15.91
CA PHE A 353 -21.07 5.11 -16.44
C PHE A 353 -22.59 5.25 -16.53
N ALA A 354 -23.23 5.90 -15.56
CA ALA A 354 -24.66 6.23 -15.63
C ALA A 354 -24.98 7.12 -16.84
N LYS A 355 -24.19 8.17 -17.07
CA LYS A 355 -24.31 9.04 -18.26
C LYS A 355 -24.06 8.28 -19.58
N ALA A 356 -23.16 7.29 -19.58
CA ALA A 356 -22.94 6.43 -20.75
C ALA A 356 -24.17 5.55 -21.04
N LEU A 357 -24.79 4.96 -20.01
CA LEU A 357 -26.01 4.17 -20.11
C LEU A 357 -27.20 4.99 -20.64
N GLU A 358 -27.38 6.22 -20.17
CA GLU A 358 -28.44 7.12 -20.68
C GLU A 358 -28.30 7.40 -22.18
N ARG A 359 -27.06 7.46 -22.67
CA ARG A 359 -26.75 7.75 -24.07
C ARG A 359 -26.85 6.51 -24.95
N ALA A 360 -26.53 5.33 -24.41
CA ALA A 360 -26.57 4.06 -25.12
C ALA A 360 -27.05 2.93 -24.18
N PRO A 361 -28.39 2.82 -23.96
CA PRO A 361 -28.97 1.89 -22.99
C PRO A 361 -28.71 0.40 -23.27
N GLY A 362 -28.34 0.05 -24.50
CA GLY A 362 -28.00 -1.33 -24.88
C GLY A 362 -26.55 -1.73 -24.58
N GLY A 363 -25.71 -0.83 -24.04
CA GLY A 363 -24.32 -1.11 -23.76
C GLY A 363 -24.10 -1.85 -22.45
N THR A 364 -24.07 -3.19 -22.50
CA THR A 364 -23.86 -4.04 -21.31
C THR A 364 -22.53 -3.76 -20.62
N MET A 365 -21.53 -3.25 -21.34
CA MET A 365 -20.24 -2.89 -20.75
C MET A 365 -20.33 -1.69 -19.82
N TYR A 366 -21.20 -0.73 -20.11
CA TYR A 366 -21.45 0.41 -19.22
C TYR A 366 -22.13 -0.07 -17.93
N GLU A 367 -23.07 -1.02 -18.03
CA GLU A 367 -23.74 -1.66 -16.89
C GLU A 367 -22.73 -2.40 -16.01
N ALA A 368 -21.91 -3.27 -16.61
CA ALA A 368 -20.89 -4.04 -15.89
C ALA A 368 -19.89 -3.14 -15.17
N SER A 369 -19.40 -2.08 -15.83
CA SER A 369 -18.52 -1.10 -15.21
C SER A 369 -19.19 -0.35 -14.06
N ALA A 370 -20.47 0.01 -14.18
CA ALA A 370 -21.21 0.64 -13.11
C ALA A 370 -21.42 -0.29 -11.89
N VAL A 371 -21.66 -1.58 -12.13
CA VAL A 371 -21.73 -2.60 -11.07
C VAL A 371 -20.38 -2.70 -10.32
N LEU A 372 -19.26 -2.67 -11.05
CA LEU A 372 -17.92 -2.70 -10.46
C LEU A 372 -17.62 -1.42 -9.66
N SER A 373 -18.07 -0.24 -10.11
CA SER A 373 -18.01 0.98 -9.30
C SER A 373 -18.85 0.90 -8.02
N LEU A 374 -20.04 0.32 -8.08
CA LEU A 374 -20.87 0.10 -6.89
C LEU A 374 -20.20 -0.87 -5.91
N ALA A 375 -19.53 -1.91 -6.41
CA ALA A 375 -18.74 -2.83 -5.60
C ALA A 375 -17.56 -2.11 -4.94
N ALA A 376 -16.85 -1.23 -5.66
CA ALA A 376 -15.78 -0.42 -5.11
C ALA A 376 -16.26 0.55 -4.00
N LEU A 377 -17.51 1.00 -4.08
CA LEU A 377 -18.17 1.83 -3.07
C LEU A 377 -18.81 1.02 -1.91
N GLY A 378 -18.74 -0.31 -1.94
CA GLY A 378 -19.40 -1.16 -0.95
C GLY A 378 -20.94 -1.11 -0.99
N ARG A 379 -21.54 -0.64 -2.08
CA ARG A 379 -23.01 -0.51 -2.25
C ARG A 379 -23.64 -1.85 -2.66
N TRP A 380 -23.54 -2.85 -1.79
CA TRP A 380 -23.83 -4.26 -2.08
C TRP A 380 -25.26 -4.55 -2.55
N GLU A 381 -26.27 -3.91 -1.98
CA GLU A 381 -27.67 -4.11 -2.40
C GLU A 381 -27.87 -3.71 -3.87
N GLN A 382 -27.28 -2.59 -4.29
CA GLN A 382 -27.35 -2.11 -5.67
C GLN A 382 -26.55 -3.01 -6.62
N VAL A 383 -25.40 -3.53 -6.15
CA VAL A 383 -24.64 -4.54 -6.89
C VAL A 383 -25.51 -5.76 -7.18
N ASP A 384 -26.15 -6.33 -6.15
CA ASP A 384 -26.90 -7.57 -6.29
C ASP A 384 -28.12 -7.41 -7.22
N VAL A 385 -28.85 -6.29 -7.14
CA VAL A 385 -29.99 -5.98 -8.02
C VAL A 385 -29.56 -5.86 -9.48
N ARG A 386 -28.51 -5.08 -9.76
CA ARG A 386 -28.05 -4.82 -11.14
C ARG A 386 -27.35 -6.03 -11.74
N LEU A 387 -26.61 -6.78 -10.92
CA LEU A 387 -25.95 -8.01 -11.34
C LEU A 387 -26.95 -9.08 -11.78
N ALA A 388 -28.14 -9.18 -11.17
CA ALA A 388 -29.17 -10.13 -11.59
C ALA A 388 -29.61 -9.90 -13.05
N GLY A 389 -29.77 -8.64 -13.46
CA GLY A 389 -30.07 -8.27 -14.85
C GLY A 389 -28.92 -8.58 -15.80
N LEU A 390 -27.68 -8.26 -15.40
CA LEU A 390 -26.49 -8.52 -16.20
C LEU A 390 -26.21 -10.02 -16.36
N HIS A 391 -26.45 -10.83 -15.33
CA HIS A 391 -26.28 -12.28 -15.37
C HIS A 391 -27.13 -12.94 -16.46
N ALA A 392 -28.35 -12.44 -16.67
CA ALA A 392 -29.22 -12.93 -17.74
C ALA A 392 -28.68 -12.56 -19.13
N ALA A 393 -28.13 -11.34 -19.29
CA ALA A 393 -27.56 -10.88 -20.55
C ALA A 393 -26.21 -11.54 -20.88
N TRP A 394 -25.43 -11.92 -19.87
CA TRP A 394 -24.06 -12.42 -19.99
C TRP A 394 -23.89 -13.90 -19.64
N LYS A 395 -24.97 -14.68 -19.65
CA LYS A 395 -24.94 -16.10 -19.26
C LYS A 395 -23.82 -16.90 -19.93
N ASP A 396 -23.56 -16.62 -21.22
CA ASP A 396 -22.52 -17.27 -22.02
C ASP A 396 -21.34 -16.33 -22.35
N ASP A 397 -21.26 -15.17 -21.69
CA ASP A 397 -20.16 -14.21 -21.88
C ASP A 397 -18.93 -14.64 -21.07
N PRO A 398 -17.73 -14.70 -21.68
CA PRO A 398 -16.54 -15.19 -21.00
C PRO A 398 -16.00 -14.28 -19.89
N ARG A 399 -16.53 -13.06 -19.76
CA ARG A 399 -16.17 -12.11 -18.70
C ARG A 399 -17.04 -12.24 -17.46
N LEU A 400 -18.19 -12.94 -17.52
CA LEU A 400 -19.06 -13.09 -16.36
C LEU A 400 -18.34 -13.74 -15.16
N PRO A 401 -17.55 -14.82 -15.32
CA PRO A 401 -16.79 -15.37 -14.20
C PRO A 401 -15.79 -14.38 -13.59
N LEU A 402 -15.14 -13.57 -14.42
CA LEU A 402 -14.20 -12.54 -13.99
C LEU A 402 -14.91 -11.42 -13.21
N LEU A 403 -16.05 -10.93 -13.71
CA LEU A 403 -16.89 -9.95 -13.01
C LEU A 403 -17.26 -10.44 -11.60
N LEU A 404 -17.74 -11.69 -11.50
CA LEU A 404 -18.13 -12.28 -10.23
C LEU A 404 -16.94 -12.45 -9.28
N ALA A 405 -15.77 -12.81 -9.80
CA ALA A 405 -14.55 -12.91 -9.03
C ALA A 405 -14.14 -11.57 -8.42
N MET A 406 -14.14 -10.50 -9.22
CA MET A 406 -13.78 -9.15 -8.78
C MET A 406 -14.76 -8.61 -7.72
N ILE A 407 -16.06 -8.87 -7.88
CA ILE A 407 -17.07 -8.51 -6.86
C ILE A 407 -16.82 -9.29 -5.56
N GLY A 408 -16.54 -10.59 -5.66
CA GLY A 408 -16.22 -11.42 -4.50
C GLY A 408 -14.97 -10.94 -3.75
N LEU A 409 -13.90 -10.58 -4.48
CA LEU A 409 -12.68 -10.02 -3.91
C LEU A 409 -12.94 -8.67 -3.22
N ALA A 410 -13.66 -7.75 -3.87
CA ALA A 410 -14.03 -6.46 -3.28
C ALA A 410 -14.91 -6.62 -2.03
N ARG A 411 -15.79 -7.63 -2.00
CA ARG A 411 -16.62 -7.97 -0.83
C ARG A 411 -15.85 -8.75 0.25
N SER A 412 -14.60 -9.14 -0.01
CA SER A 412 -13.84 -10.09 0.81
C SER A 412 -14.52 -11.47 0.98
N ASP A 413 -15.45 -11.82 0.09
CA ASP A 413 -16.03 -13.16 -0.01
C ASP A 413 -15.21 -14.00 -1.00
N LEU A 414 -14.11 -14.56 -0.47
CA LEU A 414 -13.16 -15.33 -1.27
C LEU A 414 -13.76 -16.65 -1.79
N GLY A 415 -14.82 -17.17 -1.14
CA GLY A 415 -15.54 -18.35 -1.60
C GLY A 415 -16.37 -18.04 -2.85
N ALA A 416 -17.08 -16.91 -2.84
CA ALA A 416 -17.80 -16.42 -4.01
C ALA A 416 -16.86 -15.98 -5.13
N ALA A 417 -15.67 -15.44 -4.80
CA ALA A 417 -14.68 -15.05 -5.81
C ALA A 417 -14.12 -16.25 -6.58
N GLU A 418 -13.83 -17.35 -5.89
CA GLU A 418 -13.14 -18.51 -6.43
C GLU A 418 -14.07 -19.43 -7.26
N ARG A 419 -15.30 -19.63 -6.79
CA ARG A 419 -16.27 -20.58 -7.36
C ARG A 419 -16.51 -20.42 -8.87
N PRO A 420 -16.76 -19.21 -9.41
CA PRO A 420 -17.02 -19.04 -10.85
C PRO A 420 -15.78 -19.33 -11.71
N LEU A 421 -14.57 -19.21 -11.16
CA LEU A 421 -13.32 -19.37 -11.91
C LEU A 421 -12.87 -20.83 -12.00
N ARG A 422 -13.11 -21.63 -10.94
CA ARG A 422 -12.52 -22.96 -10.72
C ARG A 422 -12.61 -23.89 -11.94
N ALA A 423 -13.80 -24.06 -12.51
CA ALA A 423 -14.01 -25.00 -13.61
C ALA A 423 -13.27 -24.56 -14.89
N HIS A 424 -13.27 -23.26 -15.18
CA HIS A 424 -12.59 -22.70 -16.35
C HIS A 424 -11.07 -22.76 -16.19
N ALA A 425 -10.55 -22.42 -15.00
CA ALA A 425 -9.14 -22.53 -14.68
C ALA A 425 -8.64 -23.98 -14.78
N ALA A 426 -9.39 -24.95 -14.24
CA ALA A 426 -9.04 -26.37 -14.36
C ALA A 426 -8.95 -26.82 -15.83
N ARG A 427 -9.92 -26.43 -16.67
CA ARG A 427 -9.86 -26.71 -18.12
C ARG A 427 -8.67 -26.04 -18.79
N ALA A 428 -8.39 -24.79 -18.44
CA ALA A 428 -7.22 -24.06 -18.95
C ALA A 428 -5.90 -24.76 -18.59
N ALA A 429 -5.81 -25.45 -17.46
CA ALA A 429 -4.61 -26.17 -17.05
C ALA A 429 -4.51 -27.60 -17.61
N ASP A 430 -5.63 -28.25 -17.95
CA ASP A 430 -5.64 -29.66 -18.34
C ASP A 430 -5.91 -29.92 -19.82
N ASP A 431 -6.53 -28.99 -20.56
CA ASP A 431 -6.94 -29.25 -21.93
C ASP A 431 -5.78 -29.02 -22.93
N PRO A 432 -5.23 -30.09 -23.53
CA PRO A 432 -4.13 -29.97 -24.49
C PRO A 432 -4.60 -29.42 -25.85
N ARG A 433 -5.92 -29.38 -26.12
CA ARG A 433 -6.49 -28.95 -27.41
C ARG A 433 -6.65 -27.43 -27.53
N LEU A 434 -6.56 -26.71 -26.42
CA LEU A 434 -6.66 -25.25 -26.40
C LEU A 434 -5.32 -24.61 -26.85
N GLU A 435 -5.00 -24.73 -28.15
CA GLU A 435 -3.83 -24.11 -28.82
C GLU A 435 -3.79 -22.57 -28.68
N CYS A 436 -4.87 -21.97 -28.19
CA CYS A 436 -5.00 -20.55 -27.83
C CYS A 436 -4.05 -20.08 -26.71
N ALA A 437 -3.12 -20.91 -26.24
CA ALA A 437 -2.12 -20.56 -25.24
C ALA A 437 -1.25 -19.34 -25.62
N LEU A 438 -1.16 -18.99 -26.91
CA LEU A 438 -0.52 -17.73 -27.35
C LEU A 438 -1.27 -16.47 -26.89
N VAL A 439 -2.59 -16.55 -26.69
CA VAL A 439 -3.44 -15.47 -26.19
C VAL A 439 -3.25 -15.29 -24.67
N ALA A 440 -3.04 -16.39 -23.95
CA ALA A 440 -2.75 -16.40 -22.52
C ALA A 440 -1.35 -15.84 -22.17
N LEU A 441 -0.54 -15.50 -23.18
CA LEU A 441 0.79 -14.94 -23.03
C LEU A 441 0.85 -13.44 -23.40
N SER A 442 -0.24 -12.82 -23.88
CA SER A 442 -0.26 -11.38 -24.10
C SER A 442 -0.67 -10.66 -22.82
N ASN A 443 0.14 -9.70 -22.38
CA ASN A 443 -0.19 -8.83 -21.25
C ASN A 443 -1.37 -7.89 -21.58
N ASP A 444 -1.61 -7.64 -22.87
CA ASP A 444 -2.72 -6.83 -23.35
C ASP A 444 -3.70 -7.71 -24.14
N LEU A 445 -4.89 -7.90 -23.58
CA LEU A 445 -6.03 -8.53 -24.24
C LEU A 445 -6.88 -7.44 -24.89
N ASP A 446 -6.46 -7.00 -26.07
CA ASP A 446 -7.17 -6.01 -26.87
C ASP A 446 -8.15 -6.64 -27.88
N ARG A 447 -8.94 -5.79 -28.54
CA ARG A 447 -9.92 -6.23 -29.54
C ARG A 447 -9.27 -6.99 -30.70
N ARG A 448 -8.04 -6.65 -31.08
CA ARG A 448 -7.33 -7.27 -32.22
C ARG A 448 -6.96 -8.71 -31.90
N VAL A 449 -6.53 -8.96 -30.66
CA VAL A 449 -6.28 -10.30 -30.15
C VAL A 449 -7.58 -11.11 -30.18
N PHE A 450 -8.70 -10.55 -29.73
CA PHE A 450 -9.99 -11.25 -29.77
C PHE A 450 -10.48 -11.56 -31.20
N ASP A 451 -10.35 -10.61 -32.13
CA ASP A 451 -10.69 -10.81 -33.54
C ASP A 451 -9.83 -11.92 -34.18
N MET A 452 -8.53 -11.96 -33.85
CA MET A 452 -7.61 -13.01 -34.28
C MET A 452 -8.06 -14.39 -33.75
N VAL A 453 -8.41 -14.48 -32.47
CA VAL A 453 -8.89 -15.73 -31.85
C VAL A 453 -10.17 -16.23 -32.50
N ARG A 454 -11.16 -15.35 -32.70
CA ARG A 454 -12.41 -15.70 -33.37
C ARG A 454 -12.18 -16.21 -34.80
N LYS A 455 -11.29 -15.57 -35.54
CA LYS A 455 -10.95 -15.96 -36.91
C LYS A 455 -10.21 -17.30 -36.97
N ARG A 456 -9.30 -17.54 -36.02
CA ARG A 456 -8.45 -18.74 -36.00
C ARG A 456 -9.16 -19.95 -35.40
N PHE A 457 -10.04 -19.74 -34.42
CA PHE A 457 -10.71 -20.77 -33.62
C PHE A 457 -12.23 -20.54 -33.54
N PRO A 458 -12.97 -20.50 -34.67
CA PRO A 458 -14.37 -20.08 -34.69
C PRO A 458 -15.32 -20.97 -33.87
N ALA A 459 -14.99 -22.26 -33.67
CA ALA A 459 -15.78 -23.18 -32.84
C ALA A 459 -15.46 -23.07 -31.35
N ASP A 460 -14.24 -22.65 -30.99
CA ASP A 460 -13.70 -22.72 -29.62
C ASP A 460 -13.32 -21.35 -29.03
N TRP A 461 -13.61 -20.26 -29.73
CA TRP A 461 -13.12 -18.92 -29.38
C TRP A 461 -13.48 -18.51 -27.94
N GLN A 462 -14.68 -18.84 -27.45
CA GLN A 462 -15.07 -18.54 -26.06
C GLN A 462 -14.23 -19.30 -25.04
N SER A 463 -13.98 -20.60 -25.27
CA SER A 463 -13.09 -21.41 -24.43
C SER A 463 -11.65 -20.88 -24.45
N CYS A 464 -11.22 -20.35 -25.60
CA CYS A 464 -9.94 -19.66 -25.73
C CYS A 464 -9.88 -18.36 -24.91
N LEU A 465 -10.94 -17.56 -24.92
CA LEU A 465 -11.01 -16.34 -24.10
C LEU A 465 -11.02 -16.65 -22.60
N HIS A 466 -11.76 -17.67 -22.15
CA HIS A 466 -11.68 -18.13 -20.76
C HIS A 466 -10.26 -18.50 -20.35
N THR A 467 -9.53 -19.20 -21.24
CA THR A 467 -8.15 -19.64 -21.02
C THR A 467 -7.16 -18.49 -21.02
N ALA A 468 -7.51 -17.34 -21.59
CA ALA A 468 -6.69 -16.14 -21.54
C ALA A 468 -7.01 -15.27 -20.31
N LEU A 469 -8.30 -15.10 -19.99
CA LEU A 469 -8.78 -14.13 -19.00
C LEU A 469 -8.71 -14.64 -17.55
N LEU A 470 -9.03 -15.92 -17.33
CA LEU A 470 -9.37 -16.43 -16.00
C LEU A 470 -8.21 -17.09 -15.23
N PRO A 471 -7.18 -17.70 -15.86
CA PRO A 471 -6.15 -18.43 -15.13
C PRO A 471 -5.42 -17.62 -14.08
N GLU A 472 -5.00 -16.41 -14.43
CA GLU A 472 -4.26 -15.55 -13.51
C GLU A 472 -5.13 -15.11 -12.35
N GLU A 473 -6.38 -14.73 -12.62
CA GLU A 473 -7.31 -14.32 -11.58
C GLU A 473 -7.57 -15.45 -10.58
N TYR A 474 -7.76 -16.68 -11.07
CA TYR A 474 -7.93 -17.85 -10.22
C TYR A 474 -6.71 -18.08 -9.31
N PHE A 475 -5.49 -17.92 -9.85
CA PHE A 475 -4.26 -18.05 -9.06
C PHE A 475 -4.22 -17.03 -7.93
N TYR A 476 -4.48 -15.75 -8.20
CA TYR A 476 -4.47 -14.71 -7.16
C TYR A 476 -5.60 -14.85 -6.14
N VAL A 477 -6.77 -15.34 -6.54
CA VAL A 477 -7.84 -15.67 -5.58
C VAL A 477 -7.38 -16.78 -4.63
N LEU A 478 -6.66 -17.81 -5.11
CA LEU A 478 -6.08 -18.84 -4.23
C LEU A 478 -5.02 -18.27 -3.27
N LEU A 479 -4.20 -17.31 -3.72
CA LEU A 479 -3.25 -16.61 -2.85
C LEU A 479 -3.97 -15.79 -1.78
N ALA A 480 -5.02 -15.04 -2.14
CA ALA A 480 -5.84 -14.29 -1.20
C ALA A 480 -6.50 -15.20 -0.16
N LYS A 481 -6.90 -16.41 -0.57
CA LYS A 481 -7.40 -17.48 0.33
C LYS A 481 -6.34 -18.13 1.19
N LYS A 482 -5.07 -17.74 1.07
CA LYS A 482 -3.91 -18.40 1.69
C LYS A 482 -3.83 -19.90 1.37
N SER A 483 -4.42 -20.32 0.26
CA SER A 483 -4.43 -21.71 -0.22
C SER A 483 -3.21 -21.96 -1.10
N TYR A 484 -2.01 -21.70 -0.56
CA TYR A 484 -0.75 -21.68 -1.32
C TYR A 484 -0.44 -23.01 -2.00
N SER A 485 -0.79 -24.12 -1.35
CA SER A 485 -0.62 -25.47 -1.91
C SER A 485 -1.50 -25.73 -3.14
N ASP A 486 -2.75 -25.23 -3.14
CA ASP A 486 -3.64 -25.30 -4.30
C ASP A 486 -3.14 -24.41 -5.43
N ALA A 487 -2.69 -23.19 -5.10
CA ALA A 487 -2.10 -22.27 -6.06
C ALA A 487 -0.85 -22.88 -6.71
N GLY A 488 0.01 -23.53 -5.92
CA GLY A 488 1.23 -24.20 -6.40
C GLY A 488 0.92 -25.42 -7.28
N ARG A 489 -0.07 -26.23 -6.92
CA ARG A 489 -0.55 -27.34 -7.78
C ARG A 489 -1.08 -26.83 -9.11
N TYR A 490 -1.86 -25.75 -9.07
CA TYR A 490 -2.42 -25.12 -10.26
C TYR A 490 -1.33 -24.54 -11.17
N ALA A 491 -0.39 -23.76 -10.62
CA ALA A 491 0.75 -23.22 -11.36
C ALA A 491 1.61 -24.33 -11.98
N THR A 492 1.83 -25.43 -11.26
CA THR A 492 2.55 -26.61 -11.78
C THR A 492 1.87 -27.18 -13.03
N ARG A 493 0.54 -27.36 -13.00
CA ARG A 493 -0.22 -27.87 -14.15
C ARG A 493 -0.13 -26.93 -15.35
N MET A 494 -0.23 -25.61 -15.11
CA MET A 494 -0.03 -24.60 -16.15
C MET A 494 1.38 -24.66 -16.77
N THR A 495 2.43 -24.75 -15.95
CA THR A 495 3.82 -24.91 -16.41
C THR A 495 3.99 -26.16 -17.26
N LEU A 496 3.50 -27.32 -16.79
CA LEU A 496 3.61 -28.59 -17.50
C LEU A 496 2.90 -28.53 -18.86
N ARG A 497 1.71 -27.94 -18.90
CA ARG A 497 0.94 -27.73 -20.13
C ARG A 497 1.71 -26.87 -21.12
N LEU A 498 2.19 -25.69 -20.70
CA LEU A 498 2.95 -24.79 -21.59
C LEU A 498 4.22 -25.44 -22.13
N LYS A 499 4.95 -26.18 -21.29
CA LYS A 499 6.13 -26.95 -21.72
C LYS A 499 5.78 -28.04 -22.74
N ALA A 500 4.69 -28.77 -22.53
CA ALA A 500 4.23 -29.80 -23.47
C ALA A 500 3.86 -29.21 -24.84
N MET A 501 3.43 -27.94 -24.87
CA MET A 501 3.15 -27.20 -26.11
C MET A 501 4.37 -26.45 -26.67
N ASN A 502 5.56 -26.63 -26.07
CA ASN A 502 6.79 -25.90 -26.42
C ASN A 502 6.62 -24.36 -26.38
N LEU A 503 5.85 -23.86 -25.41
CA LEU A 503 5.61 -22.44 -25.17
C LEU A 503 6.36 -21.94 -23.92
N PRO A 504 6.63 -20.61 -23.82
CA PRO A 504 7.26 -20.03 -22.65
C PRO A 504 6.45 -20.29 -21.37
N ALA A 505 7.08 -20.92 -20.39
CA ALA A 505 6.47 -21.24 -19.09
C ALA A 505 6.96 -20.34 -17.94
N SER A 506 7.89 -19.41 -18.22
CA SER A 506 8.52 -18.54 -17.21
C SER A 506 7.52 -17.83 -16.30
N PRO A 507 6.44 -17.19 -16.79
CA PRO A 507 5.49 -16.50 -15.90
C PRO A 507 4.81 -17.42 -14.88
N TRP A 508 4.58 -18.69 -15.24
CA TRP A 508 3.99 -19.68 -14.32
C TRP A 508 5.04 -20.36 -13.43
N LEU A 509 6.29 -20.44 -13.88
CA LEU A 509 7.42 -20.85 -13.04
C LEU A 509 7.69 -19.83 -11.93
N GLU A 510 7.62 -18.54 -12.24
CA GLU A 510 7.72 -17.49 -11.22
C GLU A 510 6.58 -17.60 -10.20
N ARG A 511 5.33 -17.74 -10.66
CA ARG A 511 4.17 -17.97 -9.77
C ARG A 511 4.32 -19.22 -8.90
N LEU A 512 4.95 -20.28 -9.42
CA LEU A 512 5.28 -21.46 -8.62
C LEU A 512 6.34 -21.13 -7.55
N GLY A 513 7.32 -20.29 -7.87
CA GLY A 513 8.25 -19.71 -6.90
C GLY A 513 7.55 -18.88 -5.83
N ASP A 514 6.59 -18.03 -6.22
CA ASP A 514 5.80 -17.20 -5.30
C ASP A 514 5.04 -18.07 -4.29
N THR A 515 4.43 -19.17 -4.75
CA THR A 515 3.74 -20.10 -3.84
C THR A 515 4.70 -20.81 -2.89
N ALA A 516 5.88 -21.22 -3.36
CA ALA A 516 6.88 -21.85 -2.51
C ALA A 516 7.45 -20.87 -1.47
N PHE A 517 7.61 -19.59 -1.84
CA PHE A 517 8.01 -18.53 -0.92
C PHE A 517 6.97 -18.36 0.20
N LEU A 518 5.69 -18.26 -0.16
CA LEU A 518 4.58 -18.15 0.80
C LEU A 518 4.42 -19.39 1.69
N GLU A 519 4.78 -20.57 1.18
CA GLU A 519 4.88 -21.83 1.95
C GLU A 519 6.12 -21.89 2.84
N LYS A 520 7.02 -20.90 2.79
CA LYS A 520 8.32 -20.84 3.48
C LYS A 520 9.32 -21.93 3.04
N ASP A 521 9.11 -22.51 1.86
CA ASP A 521 10.05 -23.42 1.21
C ASP A 521 10.98 -22.62 0.28
N TYR A 522 11.91 -21.90 0.90
CA TYR A 522 12.78 -20.95 0.18
C TYR A 522 13.76 -21.64 -0.77
N ALA A 523 14.16 -22.89 -0.49
CA ALA A 523 14.99 -23.68 -1.40
C ALA A 523 14.22 -23.99 -2.70
N ARG A 524 12.96 -24.43 -2.59
CA ARG A 524 12.11 -24.63 -3.75
C ARG A 524 11.79 -23.31 -4.46
N ALA A 525 11.55 -22.23 -3.73
CA ALA A 525 11.33 -20.91 -4.33
C ALA A 525 12.54 -20.49 -5.18
N LEU A 526 13.76 -20.66 -4.66
CA LEU A 526 15.01 -20.37 -5.36
C LEU A 526 15.12 -21.13 -6.68
N ASP A 527 14.85 -22.44 -6.66
CA ASP A 527 14.91 -23.29 -7.84
C ASP A 527 13.93 -22.82 -8.92
N ARG A 528 12.70 -22.47 -8.54
CA ARG A 528 11.67 -22.02 -9.48
C ARG A 528 11.93 -20.64 -10.06
N TYR A 529 12.41 -19.70 -9.25
CA TYR A 529 12.81 -18.39 -9.76
C TYR A 529 14.00 -18.47 -10.73
N ARG A 530 15.00 -19.31 -10.44
CA ARG A 530 16.11 -19.55 -11.38
C ARG A 530 15.64 -20.21 -12.68
N GLU A 531 14.73 -21.17 -12.57
CA GLU A 531 14.13 -21.82 -13.74
C GLU A 531 13.32 -20.82 -14.59
N SER A 532 12.60 -19.90 -13.94
CA SER A 532 11.85 -18.82 -14.61
C SER A 532 12.77 -17.87 -15.38
N ALA A 533 13.86 -17.40 -14.74
CA ALA A 533 14.83 -16.48 -15.33
C ALA A 533 15.45 -17.03 -16.63
N GLY A 534 15.67 -18.35 -16.69
CA GLY A 534 16.19 -19.02 -17.87
C GLY A 534 17.51 -18.41 -18.37
N ARG A 535 17.72 -18.40 -19.70
CA ARG A 535 18.96 -17.90 -20.32
C ARG A 535 19.03 -16.37 -20.45
N GLY A 536 17.88 -15.69 -20.39
CA GLY A 536 17.81 -14.23 -20.51
C GLY A 536 18.26 -13.50 -19.25
N GLY A 537 18.41 -14.23 -18.14
CA GLY A 537 18.61 -13.65 -16.81
C GLY A 537 17.29 -13.14 -16.22
N PRO A 538 17.26 -12.91 -14.89
CA PRO A 538 16.09 -12.34 -14.24
C PRO A 538 15.90 -10.87 -14.61
N ASP A 539 14.66 -10.42 -14.70
CA ASP A 539 14.35 -8.99 -14.72
C ASP A 539 14.48 -8.37 -13.32
N ALA A 540 14.28 -7.06 -13.20
CA ALA A 540 14.43 -6.35 -11.93
C ALA A 540 13.51 -6.88 -10.81
N ALA A 541 12.26 -7.23 -11.14
CA ALA A 541 11.32 -7.72 -10.14
C ALA A 541 11.73 -9.12 -9.64
N LEU A 542 12.13 -9.99 -10.56
CA LEU A 542 12.61 -11.33 -10.23
C LEU A 542 13.96 -11.30 -9.50
N MET A 543 14.85 -10.36 -9.81
CA MET A 543 16.09 -10.13 -9.06
C MET A 543 15.81 -9.78 -7.59
N LEU A 544 14.81 -8.92 -7.34
CA LEU A 544 14.42 -8.57 -5.97
C LEU A 544 13.78 -9.74 -5.21
N LYS A 545 12.97 -10.58 -5.87
CA LYS A 545 12.47 -11.82 -5.26
C LYS A 545 13.61 -12.81 -4.96
N LEU A 546 14.58 -12.95 -5.87
CA LEU A 546 15.76 -13.78 -5.69
C LEU A 546 16.65 -13.28 -4.55
N SER A 547 16.83 -11.96 -4.41
CA SER A 547 17.61 -11.39 -3.31
C SER A 547 16.96 -11.64 -1.95
N ASP A 548 15.64 -11.53 -1.84
CA ASP A 548 14.90 -11.87 -0.61
C ASP A 548 15.02 -13.36 -0.26
N VAL A 549 14.94 -14.27 -1.26
CA VAL A 549 15.17 -15.70 -1.03
C VAL A 549 16.60 -15.96 -0.56
N HIS A 550 17.59 -15.31 -1.16
CA HIS A 550 18.99 -15.44 -0.75
C HIS A 550 19.25 -14.90 0.66
N PHE A 551 18.61 -13.78 1.02
CA PHE A 551 18.61 -13.27 2.39
C PHE A 551 18.11 -14.33 3.38
N LEU A 552 16.94 -14.90 3.11
CA LEU A 552 16.28 -15.88 3.98
C LEU A 552 17.03 -17.22 4.07
N LEU A 553 17.82 -17.55 3.04
CA LEU A 553 18.72 -18.71 3.04
C LEU A 553 20.10 -18.41 3.65
N GLY A 554 20.38 -17.16 4.05
CA GLY A 554 21.65 -16.73 4.63
C GLY A 554 22.79 -16.50 3.64
N ASP A 555 22.51 -16.49 2.33
CA ASP A 555 23.49 -16.22 1.26
C ASP A 555 23.58 -14.72 0.98
N LEU A 556 24.20 -13.99 1.91
CA LEU A 556 24.30 -12.53 1.87
C LEU A 556 25.14 -11.99 0.70
N GLU A 557 26.06 -12.79 0.16
CA GLU A 557 26.86 -12.39 -1.00
C GLU A 557 25.99 -12.32 -2.26
N LYS A 558 25.16 -13.33 -2.51
CA LYS A 558 24.23 -13.30 -3.65
C LYS A 558 23.09 -12.32 -3.45
N GLU A 559 22.60 -12.18 -2.22
CA GLU A 559 21.62 -11.16 -1.87
C GLU A 559 22.13 -9.77 -2.24
N ARG A 560 23.35 -9.42 -1.81
CA ARG A 560 24.02 -8.17 -2.19
C ARG A 560 24.16 -8.04 -3.70
N ALA A 561 24.69 -9.04 -4.40
CA ALA A 561 24.92 -8.97 -5.83
C ALA A 561 23.63 -8.65 -6.62
N TYR A 562 22.50 -9.25 -6.25
CA TYR A 562 21.21 -8.93 -6.86
C TYR A 562 20.71 -7.53 -6.53
N ARG A 563 20.92 -7.05 -5.30
CA ARG A 563 20.51 -5.69 -4.91
C ARG A 563 21.38 -4.62 -5.55
N GLU A 564 22.69 -4.83 -5.65
CA GLU A 564 23.62 -3.89 -6.29
C GLU A 564 23.35 -3.76 -7.79
N ALA A 565 22.90 -4.83 -8.44
CA ALA A 565 22.46 -4.79 -9.83
C ALA A 565 21.25 -3.85 -10.07
N ILE A 566 20.47 -3.54 -9.03
CA ILE A 566 19.29 -2.67 -9.09
C ILE A 566 19.56 -1.29 -8.52
N TYR A 567 20.23 -1.21 -7.37
CA TYR A 567 20.37 0.01 -6.58
C TYR A 567 21.74 0.67 -6.69
N GLY A 568 22.73 0.03 -7.31
CA GLY A 568 24.13 0.48 -7.28
C GLY A 568 24.89 -0.07 -6.07
N SER A 569 26.16 0.34 -5.92
CA SER A 569 27.07 -0.16 -4.87
C SER A 569 26.48 0.00 -3.47
N LEU A 570 26.56 -1.03 -2.63
CA LEU A 570 26.16 -0.96 -1.22
C LEU A 570 27.38 -0.82 -0.28
N HIS A 571 28.56 -0.48 -0.82
CA HIS A 571 29.75 -0.20 -0.03
C HIS A 571 29.73 1.23 0.54
N GLU A 572 29.85 1.35 1.87
CA GLU A 572 29.94 2.64 2.58
C GLU A 572 31.10 3.54 2.10
N GLU A 573 32.14 2.97 1.48
CA GLU A 573 33.41 3.67 1.21
C GLU A 573 33.42 4.56 -0.05
N GLN A 574 32.37 4.55 -0.91
CA GLN A 574 32.37 5.36 -2.14
C GLN A 574 31.49 6.62 -2.09
N ASP A 575 30.59 6.74 -1.13
CA ASP A 575 29.68 7.90 -1.02
C ASP A 575 30.23 9.05 -0.16
N HIS A 576 31.39 8.84 0.45
CA HIS A 576 32.17 9.88 1.10
C HIS A 576 33.58 9.89 0.48
N PRO A 577 33.87 10.74 -0.53
CA PRO A 577 35.25 11.04 -0.81
C PRO A 577 35.83 11.59 0.49
N GLU A 578 36.81 10.89 1.07
CA GLU A 578 37.67 11.47 2.09
C GLU A 578 38.10 12.83 1.55
N MET A 579 37.62 13.90 2.18
CA MET A 579 38.16 15.24 2.01
C MET A 579 39.58 15.17 2.55
N GLY A 580 40.47 14.68 1.68
CA GLY A 580 41.85 14.41 1.97
C GLY A 580 42.46 15.65 2.58
N SER A 581 43.08 15.44 3.73
CA SER A 581 44.00 16.35 4.37
C SER A 581 45.01 16.89 3.36
N GLN A 582 44.70 18.05 2.77
CA GLN A 582 45.71 18.96 2.22
C GLN A 582 46.00 20.03 3.26
N SER A 583 46.65 19.61 4.34
CA SER A 583 47.52 20.48 5.13
C SER A 583 48.96 20.02 4.87
N LYS A 584 49.50 20.49 3.76
CA LYS A 584 50.95 20.58 3.56
C LYS A 584 51.29 22.02 3.21
N GLU A 585 51.80 22.69 4.23
CA GLU A 585 52.94 23.60 4.18
C GLU A 585 52.99 24.56 2.97
N THR A 586 52.50 25.77 3.20
CA THR A 586 53.19 26.94 2.66
C THR A 586 53.47 27.87 3.83
N GLN A 587 54.71 27.82 4.32
CA GLN A 587 55.30 28.88 5.13
C GLN A 587 55.37 30.14 4.25
N GLU A 588 54.58 31.16 4.59
CA GLU A 588 54.88 32.53 4.16
C GLU A 588 55.99 33.08 5.06
N PRO A 589 57.07 33.67 4.49
CA PRO A 589 58.07 34.37 5.27
C PRO A 589 57.62 35.78 5.61
N ASP A 590 57.89 36.19 6.84
CA ASP A 590 57.79 37.56 7.32
C ASP A 590 58.52 38.53 6.37
N ALA A 591 57.81 39.56 5.89
CA ALA A 591 58.40 40.70 5.22
C ALA A 591 58.00 41.97 5.98
N GLU A 592 59.00 42.52 6.66
CA GLU A 592 59.00 43.81 7.34
C GLU A 592 58.60 44.94 6.38
N GLU A 593 57.72 45.82 6.86
CA GLU A 593 57.46 47.13 6.26
C GLU A 593 58.68 48.03 6.44
N ASP A 594 59.33 48.41 5.34
CA ASP A 594 60.28 49.54 5.30
C ASP A 594 59.58 50.75 4.65
N PRO A 595 59.37 51.86 5.37
CA PRO A 595 58.82 53.09 4.82
C PRO A 595 59.94 53.97 4.23
N ASP A 596 59.60 54.67 3.15
CA ASP A 596 60.41 55.67 2.41
C ASP A 596 61.30 55.16 1.26
N ALA A 597 60.82 55.35 0.02
CA ALA A 597 61.62 55.89 -1.09
C ALA A 597 60.75 56.18 -2.33
N ASP A 598 60.22 57.40 -2.39
CA ASP A 598 60.25 58.35 -3.51
C ASP A 598 60.13 57.91 -5.00
N LEU A 599 59.16 58.58 -5.65
CA LEU A 599 59.26 59.36 -6.91
C LEU A 599 59.68 58.63 -8.22
N ASP A 600 58.70 58.39 -9.10
CA ASP A 600 58.47 59.16 -10.35
C ASP A 600 57.16 58.77 -11.05
#